data_AF-A0A956VXW3-F1
#
_entry.id   AF-A0A956VXW3-F1
#
_cell.length_a   1.000
_cell.length_b   1.000
_cell.length_c   1.000
_cell.angle_alpha   90.00
_cell.angle_beta   90.00
_cell.angle_gamma   90.00
#
_symmetry.space_group_name_H-M   'P 1'
#
loop_
_entity.id
_entity.type
_entity.pdbx_description
1 polymer ?
#
loop_
_entity_poly.entity_id
_entity_poly.type
_entity_poly.pdbx_seq_one_letter_code
_entity_poly.pdbx_strand_id
1 'polypeptide(L)' 'MDITVVAGNITENDADTIAVPLAQGVRTLAGDTGAADQALGGVIKQMLDDDLIAGKAGETTVLPVPSSARRRIKAKR' A
#
# COMPACT_ATOMS: atom_id res chain seq x y z
N MET A 1 -20.29 13.92 4.18
CA MET A 1 -19.16 13.11 3.69
C MET A 1 -19.26 13.16 2.19
N ASP A 2 -18.21 13.65 1.54
CA ASP A 2 -18.16 13.75 0.08
C ASP A 2 -17.38 12.56 -0.46
N ILE A 3 -17.94 11.87 -1.46
CA ILE A 3 -17.36 10.66 -2.03
C ILE A 3 -17.23 10.88 -3.53
N THR A 4 -16.01 10.72 -4.04
CA THR A 4 -15.69 10.78 -5.47
C THR A 4 -15.05 9.49 -5.91
N VAL A 5 -15.48 8.95 -7.05
CA VAL A 5 -14.87 7.77 -7.67
C VAL A 5 -13.92 8.26 -8.77
N VAL A 6 -12.67 7.83 -8.70
CA VAL A 6 -11.63 8.16 -9.67
C VAL A 6 -11.03 6.85 -10.18
N ALA A 7 -10.88 6.72 -11.50
CA ALA A 7 -10.17 5.62 -12.12
C ALA A 7 -8.71 6.03 -12.39
N GLY A 8 -7.76 5.16 -12.06
CA GLY A 8 -6.35 5.44 -12.28
C GLY A 8 -5.44 4.50 -11.50
N ASN A 9 -4.13 4.72 -11.63
CA ASN A 9 -3.13 4.01 -10.85
C ASN A 9 -3.13 4.52 -9.40
N ILE A 10 -3.25 3.59 -8.44
CA ILE A 10 -3.27 3.93 -7.01
C ILE A 10 -2.01 4.66 -6.56
N THR A 11 -0.86 4.38 -7.19
CA THR A 11 0.40 5.05 -6.87
C THR A 11 0.49 6.46 -7.46
N GLU A 12 -0.46 6.91 -8.26
CA GLU A 12 -0.44 8.26 -8.85
C GLU A 12 -1.46 9.18 -8.19
N ASN A 13 -2.24 8.67 -7.23
CA ASN A 13 -3.28 9.41 -6.55
C ASN A 13 -2.69 10.34 -5.46
N ASP A 14 -3.14 11.60 -5.42
CA ASP A 14 -2.73 12.59 -4.42
C ASP A 14 -3.65 12.54 -3.18
N ALA A 15 -3.62 11.40 -2.49
CA ALA A 15 -4.33 11.20 -1.25
C ALA A 15 -3.40 11.32 -0.04
N ASP A 16 -3.92 11.85 1.08
CA ASP A 16 -3.17 11.90 2.35
C ASP A 16 -2.84 10.50 2.89
N THR A 17 -3.68 9.51 2.56
CA THR A 17 -3.53 8.11 2.95
C THR A 17 -4.13 7.22 1.87
N ILE A 18 -3.40 6.15 1.54
CA ILE A 18 -3.85 5.10 0.61
C ILE A 18 -4.13 3.86 1.45
N ALA A 19 -5.37 3.36 1.38
CA ALA A 19 -5.75 2.09 1.98
C ALA A 19 -5.75 1.01 0.89
N VAL A 20 -4.93 -0.03 1.08
CA VAL A 20 -4.89 -1.21 0.21
C VAL A 20 -5.34 -2.45 0.97
N PRO A 21 -6.05 -3.39 0.31
CA PRO A 21 -6.43 -4.63 0.95
C PRO A 21 -5.23 -5.54 1.17
N LEU A 22 -5.26 -6.33 2.25
CA LEU A 22 -4.28 -7.41 2.48
C LEU A 22 -5.04 -8.69 2.82
N ALA A 23 -4.90 -9.70 1.98
CA ALA A 23 -5.57 -10.99 2.18
C ALA A 23 -4.74 -11.90 3.11
N GLN A 24 -5.42 -12.60 4.01
CA GLN A 24 -4.77 -13.53 4.92
C GLN A 24 -3.98 -14.61 4.19
N GLY A 25 -2.74 -14.86 4.63
CA GLY A 25 -1.90 -15.93 4.07
C GLY A 25 -1.38 -15.64 2.66
N VAL A 26 -1.45 -14.40 2.19
CA VAL A 26 -0.85 -14.00 0.91
C VAL A 26 0.67 -14.15 0.97
N ARG A 27 1.24 -14.84 -0.02
CA ARG A 27 2.71 -15.04 -0.16
C ARG A 27 3.33 -14.15 -1.23
N THR A 28 2.51 -13.71 -2.18
CA THR A 28 2.90 -12.85 -3.28
C THR A 28 1.94 -11.69 -3.36
N LEU A 29 2.45 -10.48 -3.12
CA LEU A 29 1.69 -9.25 -3.28
C LEU A 29 1.47 -8.97 -4.77
N ALA A 30 0.24 -8.63 -5.14
CA ALA A 30 -0.19 -8.32 -6.50
C ALA A 30 -1.22 -7.18 -6.48
N GLY A 31 -1.60 -6.69 -7.66
CA GLY A 31 -2.55 -5.59 -7.79
C GLY A 31 -2.08 -4.33 -7.05
N ASP A 32 -3.02 -3.60 -6.46
CA ASP A 32 -2.77 -2.34 -5.78
C ASP A 32 -1.81 -2.49 -4.58
N THR A 33 -1.92 -3.58 -3.83
CA THR A 33 -1.02 -3.87 -2.70
C THR A 33 0.40 -4.16 -3.16
N GLY A 34 0.55 -4.87 -4.28
CA GLY A 34 1.87 -5.12 -4.90
C GLY A 34 2.49 -3.84 -5.47
N ALA A 35 1.68 -2.99 -6.13
CA ALA A 35 2.13 -1.70 -6.64
C ALA A 35 2.57 -0.76 -5.50
N ALA A 36 1.79 -0.70 -4.42
CA ALA A 36 2.12 0.06 -3.21
C ALA A 36 3.41 -0.46 -2.56
N ASP A 37 3.54 -1.79 -2.38
CA ASP A 37 4.74 -2.40 -1.82
C ASP A 37 6.00 -2.07 -2.64
N GLN A 38 5.92 -2.20 -3.97
CA GLN A 38 7.02 -1.84 -4.85
C GLN A 38 7.41 -0.36 -4.72
N ALA A 39 6.44 0.55 -4.64
CA ALA A 39 6.69 1.98 -4.48
C ALA A 39 7.31 2.31 -3.10
N LEU A 40 7.00 1.50 -2.09
CA LEU A 40 7.56 1.59 -0.73
C LEU A 40 8.87 0.83 -0.55
N GLY A 41 9.36 0.15 -1.58
CA GLY A 41 10.62 -0.59 -1.55
C GLY A 41 10.54 -1.97 -0.88
N GLY A 42 9.37 -2.61 -0.89
CA GLY A 42 9.19 -3.98 -0.42
C GLY A 42 8.86 -4.14 1.07
N VAL A 43 8.53 -3.04 1.76
CA VAL A 43 8.32 -3.05 3.22
C VAL A 43 7.11 -3.88 3.66
N ILE A 44 6.03 -3.91 2.87
CA ILE A 44 4.83 -4.68 3.21
C ILE A 44 5.16 -6.16 3.10
N LYS A 45 5.88 -6.56 2.05
CA LYS A 45 6.35 -7.93 1.89
C LYS A 45 7.29 -8.32 3.03
N GLN A 46 8.23 -7.46 3.38
CA GLN A 46 9.15 -7.73 4.48
C GLN A 46 8.41 -7.93 5.81
N MET A 47 7.38 -7.12 6.09
CA MET A 47 6.55 -7.30 7.30
C MET A 47 5.74 -8.61 7.30
N LEU A 48 5.31 -9.10 6.13
CA LEU A 48 4.69 -10.43 6.02
C LEU A 48 5.72 -11.54 6.27
N ASP A 49 6.89 -11.43 5.65
CA ASP A 49 7.96 -12.43 5.75
C ASP A 49 8.51 -12.51 7.19
N ASP A 50 8.49 -11.39 7.92
CA ASP A 50 8.88 -11.28 9.33
C ASP A 50 7.72 -11.58 10.32
N ASP A 51 6.57 -12.06 9.84
CA ASP A 51 5.35 -12.37 10.63
C ASP A 51 4.80 -11.18 11.45
N LEU A 52 5.13 -9.94 11.09
CA LEU A 52 4.66 -8.72 11.77
C LEU A 52 3.20 -8.39 11.42
N ILE A 53 2.74 -8.84 10.25
CA ILE A 53 1.36 -8.73 9.79
C ILE A 53 0.92 -10.05 9.16
N ALA A 54 -0.35 -10.39 9.27
CA ALA A 54 -0.89 -11.65 8.74
C ALA A 54 -2.06 -11.46 7.76
N GLY A 55 -2.68 -10.29 7.73
CA GLY A 55 -3.84 -9.98 6.88
C GLY A 55 -5.14 -10.63 7.37
N LYS A 56 -5.27 -10.88 8.68
CA LYS A 56 -6.49 -11.45 9.27
C LYS A 56 -7.66 -10.48 9.11
N ALA A 57 -8.88 -11.01 9.07
CA ALA A 57 -10.08 -10.18 9.01
C ALA A 57 -10.12 -9.18 10.19
N GLY A 58 -10.26 -7.89 9.88
CA GLY A 58 -10.25 -6.80 10.86
C GLY A 58 -8.86 -6.36 11.32
N GLU A 59 -7.78 -6.99 10.84
CA GLU A 59 -6.41 -6.51 11.05
C GLU A 59 -6.17 -5.24 10.23
N THR A 60 -5.54 -4.24 10.83
CA THR A 60 -5.17 -3.00 10.15
C THR A 60 -3.80 -2.56 10.61
N THR A 61 -2.94 -2.28 9.64
CA THR A 61 -1.58 -1.80 9.87
C THR A 61 -1.41 -0.47 9.17
N VAL A 62 -0.95 0.55 9.91
CA VAL A 62 -0.67 1.88 9.37
C VAL A 62 0.83 2.04 9.21
N LEU A 63 1.27 2.41 8.01
CA LEU A 63 2.68 2.62 7.67
C LEU A 63 2.96 4.12 7.54
N PRO A 64 3.69 4.74 8.49
CA PRO A 64 4.13 6.11 8.34
C PRO A 64 5.19 6.20 7.24
N VAL A 65 4.85 6.86 6.13
CA VAL A 65 5.79 7.13 5.05
C VAL A 65 6.38 8.53 5.19
N PRO A 66 7.72 8.69 5.18
CA PRO A 66 8.33 10.01 5.18
C PRO A 66 7.90 10.78 3.92
N SER A 67 7.78 12.11 4.05
CA SER A 67 7.37 13.00 2.95
C SER A 67 8.30 12.91 1.73
N SER A 68 9.56 12.53 1.93
CA SER A 68 10.52 12.23 0.85
C SER A 68 10.15 10.99 0.03
N ALA A 69 9.56 9.97 0.65
CA ALA A 69 9.09 8.75 -0.02
C ALA A 69 7.76 8.97 -0.77
N ARG A 70 6.93 9.95 -0.35
CA ARG A 70 5.71 10.34 -1.11
C ARG A 70 6.02 10.75 -2.56
N ARG A 71 7.23 11.27 -2.84
CA ARG A 71 7.65 11.59 -4.21
C ARG A 71 7.93 10.37 -5.09
N ARG A 72 8.24 9.20 -4.52
CA ARG A 72 8.52 7.97 -5.30
C ARG A 72 7.24 7.37 -5.89
N ILE A 73 6.15 7.46 -5.14
CA ILE A 73 4.79 7.19 -5.60
C ILE A 73 4.45 8.13 -6.78
N LYS A 74 4.81 9.42 -6.71
CA LYS A 74 4.65 10.40 -7.81
C LYS A 74 5.60 10.25 -9.02
N ALA A 75 6.59 9.35 -9.00
CA ALA A 75 7.69 9.34 -9.96
C ALA A 75 7.62 8.17 -10.97
N LYS A 76 6.54 8.12 -11.76
CA LYS A 76 6.58 7.44 -13.06
C LYS A 76 5.85 8.33 -14.06
N ARG A 77 6.58 9.29 -14.62
CA ARG A 77 6.20 10.02 -15.83
C ARG A 77 6.84 9.32 -17.03
#